data_AF-A0A918M271-F1
#
_entry.id   AF-A0A918M271-F1
#
_cell.length_a   1.000
_cell.length_b   1.000
_cell.length_c   1.000
_cell.angle_alpha   90.00
_cell.angle_beta   90.00
_cell.angle_gamma   90.00
#
_symmetry.space_group_name_H-M   'P 1'
#
loop_
_entity.id
_entity.type
_entity.pdbx_description
1 polymer ?
#
loop_
_entity_poly.entity_id
_entity_poly.type
_entity_poly.pdbx_seq_one_letter_code
_entity_poly.pdbx_strand_id
1 'polypeptide(L)' 'MVQSKCGAPTQSGGRCQNKAMTGTSRCSKHQGAWSPYGVEQRKKKEAEAKMKKLRKKR' A
#
# COMPACT_ATOMS: atom_id res chain seq x y z
N MET A 1 1.33 22.22 -16.15
CA MET A 1 0.54 21.03 -15.74
C MET A 1 0.40 21.01 -14.23
N VAL A 2 -0.82 21.21 -13.70
CA VAL A 2 -1.10 21.06 -12.26
C VAL A 2 -1.33 19.58 -11.97
N GLN A 3 -0.47 18.95 -11.16
CA GLN A 3 -0.70 17.60 -10.68
C GLN A 3 -1.69 17.64 -9.51
N SER A 4 -2.83 17.00 -9.67
CA SER A 4 -3.85 16.86 -8.62
C SER A 4 -3.28 16.15 -7.40
N LYS A 5 -3.75 16.48 -6.20
CA LYS A 5 -3.38 15.78 -4.97
C LYS A 5 -4.06 14.41 -4.92
N CYS A 6 -3.38 13.41 -4.35
CA CYS A 6 -3.86 12.04 -4.25
C CYS A 6 -5.16 11.89 -3.44
N GLY A 7 -5.29 12.63 -2.34
CA GLY A 7 -6.51 12.67 -1.52
C GLY A 7 -6.90 11.36 -0.82
N ALA A 8 -6.15 10.27 -0.99
CA ALA A 8 -6.47 8.97 -0.43
C ALA A 8 -6.49 9.01 1.11
N PRO A 9 -7.44 8.30 1.77
CA PRO A 9 -7.48 8.21 3.22
C PRO A 9 -6.23 7.48 3.72
N THR A 10 -5.52 8.09 4.66
CA THR A 10 -4.37 7.48 5.32
C THR A 10 -4.81 6.73 6.57
N GLN A 11 -4.02 5.74 7.01
CA GLN A 11 -4.28 5.03 8.27
C GLN A 11 -4.31 5.97 9.49
N SER A 12 -3.68 7.13 9.41
CA SER A 12 -3.68 8.16 10.45
C SER A 12 -4.94 9.06 10.42
N GLY A 13 -5.94 8.77 9.58
CA GLY A 13 -7.20 9.51 9.50
C GLY A 13 -7.17 10.78 8.64
N GLY A 14 -6.04 11.09 8.00
CA GLY A 14 -5.88 12.26 7.13
C GLY A 14 -6.09 11.95 5.65
N ARG A 15 -6.09 13.01 4.81
CA ARG A 15 -6.00 12.86 3.34
C ARG A 15 -4.56 12.95 2.87
N CYS A 16 -4.19 12.09 1.92
CA CYS A 16 -2.87 12.12 1.32
C CYS A 16 -2.64 13.42 0.53
N GLN A 17 -1.66 14.22 0.96
CA GLN A 17 -1.26 15.47 0.32
C GLN A 17 -0.26 15.27 -0.84
N ASN A 18 0.21 14.05 -1.08
CA ASN A 18 1.16 13.77 -2.17
C ASN A 18 0.52 14.07 -3.53
N LYS A 19 1.36 14.49 -4.48
CA LYS A 19 0.97 14.63 -5.88
C LYS A 19 0.55 13.27 -6.44
N ALA A 20 -0.58 13.24 -7.12
CA ALA A 20 -0.99 12.09 -7.91
C ALA A 20 -0.03 11.93 -9.10
N MET A 21 0.22 10.70 -9.53
CA MET A 21 1.02 10.49 -10.74
C MET A 21 0.25 11.00 -11.96
N THR A 22 0.98 11.51 -12.94
CA THR A 22 0.43 11.93 -14.24
C THR A 22 -0.45 10.82 -14.84
N GLY A 23 -1.70 11.14 -15.16
CA GLY A 23 -2.67 10.18 -15.72
C GLY A 23 -3.43 9.33 -14.69
N THR A 24 -3.21 9.53 -13.38
CA THR A 24 -3.95 8.81 -12.33
C THR A 24 -4.42 9.73 -11.21
N SER A 25 -5.49 9.34 -10.51
CA SER A 25 -6.01 10.12 -9.38
C SER A 25 -5.26 9.86 -8.06
N ARG A 26 -4.32 8.89 -8.02
CA ARG A 26 -3.64 8.45 -6.78
C ARG A 26 -2.12 8.54 -6.91
N CYS A 27 -1.42 8.79 -5.80
CA CYS A 27 0.05 8.76 -5.76
C CYS A 27 0.57 7.33 -5.72
N SER A 28 1.87 7.13 -5.97
CA SER A 28 2.54 5.81 -5.97
C SER A 28 2.30 4.98 -4.71
N LYS A 29 2.17 5.64 -3.55
CA LYS A 29 1.90 4.98 -2.25
C LYS A 29 0.46 4.46 -2.12
N HIS A 30 -0.47 4.98 -2.92
CA HIS A 30 -1.91 4.73 -2.82
C HIS A 30 -2.53 4.16 -4.09
N GLN A 31 -1.76 3.91 -5.15
CA GLN A 31 -2.28 3.22 -6.33
C GLN A 31 -2.68 1.76 -6.05
N GLY A 32 -2.44 1.25 -4.83
CA GLY A 32 -2.58 -0.17 -4.52
C GLY A 32 -1.40 -0.95 -5.09
N ALA A 33 -1.40 -2.27 -4.89
CA ALA A 33 -0.45 -3.10 -5.63
C ALA A 33 -0.85 -3.07 -7.11
N TRP A 34 0.12 -2.83 -7.97
CA TRP A 34 -0.10 -2.68 -9.41
C TRP A 34 -0.54 -3.98 -10.10
N SER A 35 -0.46 -5.12 -9.38
CA SER A 35 -0.87 -6.42 -9.88
C SER A 35 -1.43 -7.29 -8.74
N PRO A 36 -2.50 -8.08 -8.98
CA PRO A 36 -3.03 -9.04 -8.02
C PRO A 36 -1.96 -10.00 -7.49
N TYR A 37 -0.99 -10.38 -8.34
CA TYR A 37 0.16 -11.21 -7.95
C TYR A 37 1.00 -10.57 -6.83
N GLY A 38 1.18 -9.25 -6.85
CA GLY A 38 1.91 -8.52 -5.81
C GLY A 38 1.17 -8.47 -4.47
N VAL A 39 -0.17 -8.48 -4.50
CA VAL A 39 -1.01 -8.57 -3.28
C VAL A 39 -0.86 -9.95 -2.65
N GLU A 40 -0.91 -11.01 -3.46
CA GLU A 40 -0.78 -12.39 -2.98
C GLU A 40 0.61 -12.67 -2.40
N GLN A 41 1.67 -12.17 -3.03
CA GLN A 41 3.05 -12.31 -2.52
C GLN A 41 3.24 -11.58 -1.18
N ARG A 42 2.65 -10.39 -1.01
CA ARG A 42 2.65 -9.67 0.28
C ARG A 42 1.90 -10.44 1.36
N LYS A 43 0.70 -10.95 1.05
CA LYS A 43 -0.07 -11.80 1.97
C LYS A 43 0.69 -13.06 2.37
N LYS A 44 1.36 -13.74 1.43
CA LYS A 44 2.21 -14.91 1.73
C LYS A 44 3.38 -14.55 2.65
N LYS A 45 4.11 -13.46 2.37
CA LYS A 45 5.19 -12.98 3.25
C LYS A 45 4.71 -12.61 4.65
N GLU A 46 3.55 -11.96 4.77
CA GLU A 46 2.97 -11.62 6.06
C GLU A 46 2.52 -12.87 6.84
N ALA A 47 1.93 -13.86 6.14
CA ALA A 47 1.56 -15.14 6.74
C ALA A 47 2.79 -15.91 7.22
N GLU A 48 3.85 -16.02 6.41
CA GLU A 48 5.11 -16.66 6.81
C GLU A 48 5.77 -15.93 7.99
N ALA A 49 5.82 -14.59 7.96
CA ALA A 49 6.38 -13.81 9.07
C ALA A 49 5.60 -14.05 10.38
N LYS A 50 4.27 -14.18 10.30
CA LYS A 50 3.42 -14.51 11.45
C LYS A 50 3.68 -15.92 11.97
N MET A 51 3.80 -16.91 11.07
CA MET A 51 4.12 -18.30 11.43
C MET A 51 5.53 -18.43 12.03
N LYS A 52 6.51 -17.69 11.50
CA LYS A 52 7.89 -17.66 12.03
C LYS A 52 7.94 -17.08 13.44
N LYS A 53 7.18 -16.01 13.71
CA LYS A 53 7.03 -15.45 15.08
C LYS A 53 6.39 -16.45 16.03
N LEU A 54 5.34 -17.16 15.60
CA LEU A 54 4.68 -18.20 16.41
C LEU A 54 5.63 -19.36 16.72
N ARG A 55 6.39 -19.85 15.73
CA ARG A 55 7.39 -20.92 15.92
C ARG A 55 8.52 -20.51 16.86
N LYS A 56 8.95 -19.26 16.83
CA LYS A 56 10.01 -18.74 17.71
C LYS A 56 9.53 -18.50 19.15
N LYS A 57 8.22 -18.46 19.37
CA LYS A 57 7.60 -18.24 20.69
C LYS A 57 7.28 -19.57 21.41
N ARG A 58 7.39 -20.70 20.72
CA ARG A 58 7.27 -22.05 21.27
C ARG A 58 8.67 -22.57 21.59
#